data_AF-A0A2J6X7M8-F1
#
_entry.id   AF-A0A2J6X7M8-F1
#
_cell.length_a   1.000
_cell.length_b   1.000
_cell.length_c   1.000
_cell.angle_alpha   90.00
_cell.angle_beta   90.00
_cell.angle_gamma   90.00
#
_symmetry.space_group_name_H-M   'P 1'
#
loop_
_entity.id
_entity.type
_entity.pdbx_description
1 polymer ?
#
loop_
_entity_poly.entity_id
_entity_poly.type
_entity_poly.pdbx_seq_one_letter_code
_entity_poly.pdbx_strand_id
1 'polypeptide(L)' 'MIRKLSIALTTALLFALLAVPAFAQSGTAKVRVIHASPDAPAVDVFVNGNAVLTNVGFFAASPYLDLPAGTY' A
#
# COMPACT_ATOMS: atom_id res chain seq x y z
N MET A 1 11.72 34.16 38.61
CA MET A 1 11.14 33.89 37.26
C MET A 1 11.87 32.77 36.50
N ILE A 2 13.16 32.56 36.74
CA ILE A 2 14.02 31.58 36.02
C ILE A 2 13.61 30.10 36.23
N ARG A 3 13.16 29.70 37.42
CA ARG A 3 12.77 28.30 37.72
C ARG A 3 11.53 27.80 36.96
N LYS A 4 10.58 28.70 36.66
CA LYS A 4 9.39 28.36 35.87
C LYS A 4 9.73 28.16 34.39
N LEU A 5 10.74 28.87 33.91
CA LEU A 5 11.22 28.78 32.53
C LEU A 5 11.99 27.48 32.27
N SER A 6 12.80 27.01 33.24
CA SER A 6 13.53 25.74 33.14
C SER A 6 12.60 24.52 33.07
N ILE A 7 11.50 24.52 33.84
CA ILE A 7 10.51 23.42 33.84
C ILE A 7 9.70 23.42 32.54
N ALA A 8 9.35 24.59 32.01
CA ALA A 8 8.62 24.69 30.74
C ALA A 8 9.46 24.21 29.55
N LEU A 9 10.77 24.46 29.57
CA LEU A 9 11.66 24.06 28.48
C LEU A 9 11.93 22.55 28.48
N THR A 10 12.04 21.92 29.66
CA THR A 10 12.26 20.47 29.75
C THR A 10 11.01 19.67 29.40
N THR A 11 9.82 20.13 29.77
CA THR A 11 8.57 19.46 29.36
C THR A 11 8.30 19.63 27.87
N ALA A 12 8.57 20.80 27.28
CA ALA A 12 8.48 21.00 25.84
C ALA A 12 9.47 20.11 25.06
N LEU A 13 10.70 19.98 25.55
CA LEU A 13 11.71 19.12 24.94
C LEU A 13 11.37 17.63 25.06
N LEU A 14 10.85 17.20 26.22
CA LEU A 14 10.41 15.81 26.42
C LEU A 14 9.20 15.46 25.54
N PHE A 15 8.27 16.39 25.35
CA PHE A 15 7.13 16.19 24.47
C PHE A 15 7.54 16.11 23.00
N ALA A 16 8.51 16.93 22.56
CA ALA A 16 9.06 16.86 21.21
C ALA A 16 9.81 15.54 20.95
N LEU A 17 10.49 14.98 21.96
CA LEU A 17 11.18 13.69 21.84
C LEU A 17 10.23 12.48 21.82
N LEU A 18 9.00 12.63 22.34
CA LEU A 18 7.98 11.58 22.39
C LEU A 18 6.91 11.71 21.27
N ALA A 19 7.04 12.69 20.38
CA ALA A 19 6.12 12.86 19.27
C ALA A 19 6.35 11.74 18.22
N VAL A 20 5.47 10.73 18.22
CA VAL A 20 5.46 9.69 17.19
C VAL A 20 4.66 10.22 15.99
N PRO A 21 5.23 10.31 14.78
CA PRO A 21 4.47 10.69 13.61
C PRO A 21 3.42 9.61 13.32
N ALA A 22 2.17 10.02 13.10
CA ALA A 22 1.14 9.13 12.60
C ALA A 22 1.34 8.92 11.09
N PHE A 23 1.61 7.67 10.68
CA PHE A 23 1.61 7.30 9.27
C PHE A 23 0.19 6.97 8.84
N ALA A 24 -0.23 7.48 7.67
CA ALA A 24 -1.47 7.04 7.05
C ALA A 24 -1.38 5.53 6.76
N GLN A 25 -2.38 4.77 7.19
CA GLN A 25 -2.45 3.33 6.91
C GLN A 25 -2.66 3.15 5.40
N SER A 26 -1.62 2.73 4.68
CA SER A 26 -1.75 2.36 3.28
C SER A 26 -2.70 1.17 3.17
N GLY A 27 -3.89 1.38 2.62
CA GLY A 27 -4.82 0.29 2.36
C GLY A 27 -4.22 -0.75 1.42
N THR A 28 -4.60 -2.01 1.56
CA THR A 28 -4.30 -3.08 0.59
C THR A 28 -5.61 -3.49 -0.07
N ALA A 29 -5.63 -3.58 -1.39
CA ALA A 29 -6.73 -4.08 -2.19
C ALA A 29 -6.49 -5.55 -2.58
N LYS A 30 -7.57 -6.34 -2.59
CA LYS A 30 -7.58 -7.70 -3.12
C LYS A 30 -8.10 -7.65 -4.56
N VAL A 31 -7.24 -7.96 -5.53
CA VAL A 31 -7.58 -7.94 -6.97
C VAL A 31 -7.53 -9.35 -7.53
N ARG A 32 -8.48 -9.73 -8.39
CA ARG A 32 -8.43 -10.98 -9.16
C ARG A 32 -8.74 -10.70 -10.62
N VAL A 33 -8.15 -11.49 -11.50
CA VAL A 33 -8.34 -11.37 -12.94
C VAL A 33 -9.09 -12.59 -13.46
N ILE A 34 -10.04 -12.35 -14.36
CA ILE A 34 -10.73 -13.37 -15.14
C ILE A 34 -10.55 -13.01 -16.61
N HIS A 35 -9.98 -13.92 -17.39
CA HIS A 35 -9.88 -13.73 -18.83
C HIS A 35 -11.19 -14.19 -19.50
N ALA A 36 -12.02 -13.25 -19.92
CA ALA A 36 -13.37 -13.52 -20.42
C ALA A 36 -13.50 -13.41 -21.94
N SER A 37 -12.40 -13.30 -22.69
CA SER A 37 -12.43 -13.25 -24.15
C SER A 37 -12.11 -14.63 -24.75
N PRO A 38 -13.07 -15.30 -25.41
CA PRO A 38 -12.90 -16.65 -25.93
C PRO A 38 -11.99 -16.72 -27.18
N ASP A 39 -11.97 -15.66 -27.97
CA ASP A 39 -11.22 -15.61 -29.24
C ASP A 39 -9.80 -15.04 -29.06
N ALA A 40 -9.46 -14.55 -27.85
CA ALA A 40 -8.14 -14.04 -27.53
C ALA A 40 -7.22 -15.15 -26.99
N PRO A 41 -5.92 -15.10 -27.32
CA PRO A 41 -4.95 -16.00 -26.70
C PRO A 41 -4.81 -15.76 -25.19
N ALA A 42 -4.04 -16.60 -24.53
CA ALA A 42 -3.70 -16.39 -23.12
C ALA A 42 -2.95 -15.05 -22.94
N VAL A 43 -3.23 -14.35 -21.84
CA VAL A 43 -2.71 -13.02 -21.56
C VAL A 43 -1.81 -12.99 -20.33
N ASP A 44 -0.84 -12.08 -20.36
CA ASP A 44 -0.05 -11.72 -19.19
C ASP A 44 -0.63 -10.44 -18.57
N VAL A 45 -0.62 -10.35 -17.24
CA VAL A 45 -1.10 -9.18 -16.49
C VAL A 45 0.10 -8.52 -15.84
N PHE A 46 0.26 -7.22 -16.11
CA PHE A 46 1.34 -6.42 -15.58
C PHE A 46 0.83 -5.42 -14.55
N VAL A 47 1.61 -5.21 -13.50
CA VAL A 47 1.39 -4.16 -12.49
C VAL A 47 2.67 -3.36 -12.40
N ASN A 48 2.61 -2.06 -12.71
CA ASN A 48 3.80 -1.19 -12.79
C ASN A 48 4.93 -1.77 -13.66
N GLY A 49 4.57 -2.36 -14.80
CA GLY A 49 5.52 -2.96 -15.75
C GLY A 49 6.06 -4.34 -15.36
N ASN A 50 5.69 -4.90 -14.21
CA ASN A 50 6.08 -6.25 -13.79
C ASN A 50 4.95 -7.24 -14.06
N ALA A 51 5.25 -8.36 -14.72
CA ALA A 51 4.28 -9.45 -14.91
C ALA A 51 3.95 -10.09 -13.55
N VAL A 52 2.69 -10.00 -13.14
CA VAL A 52 2.18 -10.58 -11.88
C VAL A 52 1.35 -11.85 -12.11
N LEU A 53 0.80 -12.00 -13.31
CA LEU A 53 0.16 -13.22 -13.77
C LEU A 53 0.63 -13.46 -15.20
N THR A 54 0.94 -14.71 -15.53
CA THR A 54 1.40 -15.10 -16.85
C THR A 54 0.51 -16.18 -17.44
N ASN A 55 0.28 -16.14 -18.74
CA ASN A 55 -0.45 -17.14 -19.50
C ASN A 55 -1.84 -17.45 -18.92
N VAL A 56 -2.59 -16.40 -18.55
CA VAL A 56 -3.98 -16.51 -18.08
C VAL A 56 -4.86 -16.87 -19.28
N GLY A 57 -5.32 -18.12 -19.32
CA GLY A 57 -6.17 -18.63 -20.41
C GLY A 57 -7.65 -18.26 -20.27
N PHE A 58 -8.42 -18.49 -21.33
CA PHE A 58 -9.87 -18.24 -21.34
C PHE A 58 -10.58 -18.90 -20.14
N PHE A 59 -11.47 -18.14 -19.51
CA PHE A 59 -12.28 -18.51 -18.36
C PHE A 59 -11.48 -18.87 -17.08
N ALA A 60 -10.15 -18.69 -17.10
CA ALA A 60 -9.32 -18.86 -15.92
C ALA A 60 -9.53 -17.69 -14.95
N ALA A 61 -9.67 -18.02 -13.66
CA ALA A 61 -9.65 -17.05 -12.58
C ALA A 61 -8.32 -17.15 -11.83
N SER A 62 -7.64 -16.02 -11.67
CA SER A 62 -6.43 -15.96 -10.87
C SER A 62 -6.72 -16.13 -9.37
N PRO A 63 -5.71 -16.50 -8.56
CA PRO A 63 -5.71 -16.19 -7.14
C PRO A 63 -5.88 -14.67 -6.91
N TYR A 64 -6.28 -14.29 -5.70
CA TYR A 64 -6.26 -12.88 -5.32
C TYR A 64 -4.82 -12.37 -5.17
N LEU A 65 -4.57 -11.22 -5.76
CA LEU A 65 -3.37 -10.43 -5.61
C LEU A 65 -3.60 -9.39 -4.50
N ASP A 66 -2.62 -9.23 -3.63
CA ASP A 66 -2.55 -8.13 -2.67
C ASP A 66 -1.81 -6.95 -3.32
N LEU A 67 -2.54 -5.90 -3.63
CA LEU A 67 -1.97 -4.68 -4.20
C LEU A 67 -2.12 -3.52 -3.21
N PRO A 68 -1.05 -2.73 -2.96
CA PRO A 68 -1.19 -1.48 -2.24
C PRO A 68 -2.29 -0.58 -2.85
N ALA A 69 -2.88 0.31 -2.06
CA ALA A 69 -3.76 1.33 -2.59
C ALA A 69 -2.93 2.30 -3.47
N GLY A 70 -3.41 2.56 -4.70
CA GLY A 70 -2.70 3.42 -5.63
C GLY A 70 -3.27 3.36 -7.04
N THR A 71 -2.61 4.05 -7.96
CA THR A 71 -2.85 3.98 -9.41
C THR A 71 -1.79 3.08 -10.05
N TYR A 72 -2.21 2.24 -10.99
CA TYR A 72 -1.42 1.16 -11.60
C TYR A 72 -1.54 1.16 -13.12
#